data_AF-A0A0C2DGG4-F1
#
_entry.id   AF-A0A0C2DGG4-F1
#
_cell.length_a   1.000
_cell.length_b   1.000
_cell.length_c   1.000
_cell.angle_alpha   90.00
_cell.angle_beta   90.00
_cell.angle_gamma   90.00
#
_symmetry.space_group_name_H-M   'P 1'
#
loop_
_entity.id
_entity.type
_entity.pdbx_description
1 polymer ?
#
loop_
_entity_poly.entity_id
_entity_poly.type
_entity_poly.pdbx_seq_one_letter_code
_entity_poly.pdbx_strand_id
1 'polypeptide(L)'
;MSWPASWLALAFGLVLGVAGCEKDQPPVAEPSPDAAGSAHAIVVVEDPGANPTPAPPDPEASHEPAIGTTKIVASDVACQSDADCVKSTCCHATSCVAATDAPDCASTMCTTDCRGGTMDCNGGCLCQAGKCAARLWWAPE
;
A
#
# COMPACT_ATOMS: atom_id res chain seq x y z
N MET A 1 -6.02 -44.25 19.44
CA MET A 1 -6.42 -44.35 18.02
C MET A 1 -5.20 -44.01 17.20
N SER A 2 -4.54 -45.05 16.69
CA SER A 2 -3.19 -45.00 16.13
C SER A 2 -3.29 -45.04 14.61
N TRP A 3 -2.78 -44.03 13.92
CA TRP A 3 -2.65 -44.03 12.46
C TRP A 3 -1.22 -44.41 12.06
N PRO A 4 -1.01 -45.40 11.17
CA PRO A 4 0.32 -45.72 10.70
C PRO A 4 0.77 -44.76 9.60
N ALA A 5 2.01 -44.31 9.74
CA ALA A 5 2.79 -43.66 8.70
C ALA A 5 3.02 -44.63 7.54
N SER A 6 2.61 -44.23 6.34
CA SER A 6 3.03 -44.87 5.09
C SER A 6 3.95 -43.92 4.35
N TRP A 7 5.22 -44.31 4.36
CA TRP A 7 6.27 -43.87 3.45
C TRP A 7 5.92 -44.30 2.03
N LEU A 8 6.13 -43.43 1.04
CA LEU A 8 6.66 -43.86 -0.25
C LEU A 8 7.47 -42.71 -0.88
N ALA A 9 8.78 -42.92 -0.89
CA ALA A 9 9.73 -42.18 -1.69
C ALA A 9 9.65 -42.67 -3.15
N LEU A 10 9.70 -41.74 -4.11
CA LEU A 10 10.05 -41.90 -5.53
C LEU A 10 10.12 -40.47 -6.10
N ALA A 11 11.28 -39.81 -6.17
CA ALA A 11 12.42 -40.03 -7.06
C ALA A 11 12.13 -39.68 -8.54
N PHE A 12 13.03 -38.86 -9.08
CA PHE A 12 13.30 -38.55 -10.50
C PHE A 12 12.38 -37.60 -11.25
N GLY A 13 12.96 -36.45 -11.65
CA GLY A 13 12.38 -35.59 -12.67
C GLY A 13 13.08 -34.24 -12.88
N LEU A 14 14.42 -34.18 -12.78
CA LEU A 14 15.19 -33.00 -13.17
C LEU A 14 15.16 -32.88 -14.71
N VAL A 15 14.34 -31.99 -15.25
CA VAL A 15 14.46 -31.53 -16.64
C VAL A 15 14.82 -30.05 -16.62
N LEU A 16 16.13 -29.79 -16.78
CA LEU A 16 16.64 -28.47 -17.15
C LEU A 16 16.14 -28.14 -18.57
N GLY A 17 15.19 -27.22 -18.67
CA GLY A 17 14.85 -26.53 -19.91
C GLY A 17 15.34 -25.08 -19.84
N VAL A 18 16.60 -24.85 -20.20
CA VAL A 18 17.12 -23.50 -20.48
C VAL A 18 16.71 -23.13 -21.90
N ALA A 19 15.59 -22.43 -22.04
CA ALA A 19 15.25 -21.70 -23.25
C ALA A 19 15.52 -20.21 -22.96
N GLY A 20 16.68 -19.75 -23.41
CA GLY A 20 17.07 -18.35 -23.33
C GLY A 20 16.14 -17.47 -24.15
N CYS A 21 15.52 -16.49 -23.51
CA CYS A 21 15.03 -15.30 -24.18
C CYS A 21 16.17 -14.26 -24.14
N GLU A 22 17.05 -14.31 -25.13
CA GLU A 22 17.95 -13.21 -25.48
C GLU A 22 17.06 -12.09 -26.02
N LYS A 23 16.63 -11.20 -25.12
CA LYS A 23 15.81 -10.04 -25.48
C LYS A 23 16.75 -8.87 -25.56
N ASP A 24 17.04 -8.44 -26.79
CA ASP A 24 17.76 -7.22 -27.13
C ASP A 24 17.43 -6.10 -26.14
N GLN A 25 18.41 -5.77 -25.30
CA GLN A 25 18.35 -4.65 -24.40
C GLN A 25 18.56 -3.39 -25.24
N PRO A 26 17.54 -2.52 -25.43
CA PRO A 26 17.79 -1.23 -26.03
C PRO A 26 18.84 -0.50 -25.19
N PRO A 27 19.73 0.30 -25.81
CA PRO A 27 20.73 1.05 -25.07
C PRO A 27 20.03 1.89 -24.01
N VAL A 28 20.37 1.62 -22.75
CA VAL A 28 19.99 2.46 -21.62
C VAL A 28 20.57 3.82 -21.92
N ALA A 29 19.69 4.78 -22.25
CA ALA A 29 20.07 6.18 -22.29
C ALA A 29 20.61 6.52 -20.90
N GLU A 30 21.89 6.87 -20.84
CA GLU A 30 22.53 7.35 -19.64
C GLU A 30 21.71 8.54 -19.11
N PRO A 31 21.36 8.57 -17.80
CA PRO A 31 20.78 9.77 -17.23
C PRO A 31 21.82 10.88 -17.34
N SER A 32 21.53 11.86 -18.19
CA SER A 32 22.31 13.09 -18.34
C SER A 32 22.52 13.71 -16.95
N PRO A 33 23.76 13.97 -16.50
CA PRO A 33 24.04 14.63 -15.22
C PRO A 33 23.78 16.14 -15.25
N ASP A 34 22.88 16.62 -16.13
CA ASP A 34 22.60 18.04 -16.35
C ASP A 34 21.17 18.39 -15.92
N ALA A 35 20.86 18.08 -14.67
CA ALA A 35 19.91 18.88 -13.91
C ALA A 35 20.63 19.42 -12.67
N ALA A 36 21.73 20.13 -12.91
CA ALA A 36 22.18 21.21 -12.04
C ALA A 36 21.11 22.32 -12.05
N GLY A 37 19.96 22.03 -11.46
CA GLY A 37 19.02 23.03 -10.99
C GLY A 37 19.77 23.82 -9.94
N SER A 38 20.27 24.98 -10.35
CA SER A 38 20.94 25.95 -9.52
C SER A 38 20.19 26.08 -8.20
N ALA A 39 20.75 25.46 -7.16
CA ALA A 39 20.45 25.80 -5.79
C ALA A 39 21.00 27.21 -5.58
N HIS A 40 20.27 28.20 -6.08
CA HIS A 40 20.27 29.49 -5.42
C HIS A 40 19.66 29.22 -4.05
N ALA A 41 20.53 28.90 -3.10
CA ALA A 41 20.26 29.13 -1.70
C ALA A 41 19.92 30.61 -1.58
N ILE A 42 18.62 30.91 -1.66
CA ILE A 42 18.10 32.20 -1.25
C ILE A 42 18.29 32.16 0.26
N VAL A 43 19.43 32.70 0.72
CA VAL A 43 19.61 33.02 2.12
C VAL A 43 18.61 34.14 2.38
N VAL A 44 17.40 33.77 2.80
CA VAL A 44 16.44 34.72 3.35
C VAL A 44 17.04 35.14 4.68
N VAL A 45 17.76 36.26 4.67
CA VAL A 45 18.13 36.97 5.89
C VAL A 45 16.82 37.57 6.40
N GLU A 46 16.17 36.88 7.34
CA GLU A 46 15.06 37.47 8.08
C GLU A 46 15.63 38.64 8.89
N ASP A 47 15.14 39.85 8.59
CA ASP A 47 15.42 41.07 9.33
C ASP A 47 14.78 40.96 10.72
N PRO A 48 15.57 40.88 11.81
CA PRO A 48 15.04 40.77 13.17
C PRO A 48 14.59 42.15 13.65
N GLY A 49 13.47 42.63 13.11
CA GLY A 49 12.98 43.97 13.45
C GLY A 49 11.58 44.32 12.95
N ALA A 50 11.07 43.64 11.91
CA ALA A 50 9.72 43.91 11.41
C ALA A 50 8.67 43.17 12.26
N ASN A 51 7.91 43.92 13.04
CA ASN A 51 6.72 43.42 13.71
C ASN A 51 5.70 43.07 12.61
N PRO A 52 5.25 41.80 12.45
CA PRO A 52 4.40 41.42 11.33
C PRO A 52 3.08 42.18 11.42
N THR A 53 2.78 42.98 10.39
CA THR A 53 1.45 43.57 10.22
C THR A 53 0.45 42.42 10.14
N PRO A 54 -0.64 42.43 10.93
CA PRO A 54 -1.68 41.40 10.83
C PRO A 54 -2.18 41.35 9.39
N ALA A 55 -1.93 40.24 8.70
CA ALA A 55 -2.48 40.02 7.38
C ALA A 55 -4.02 39.99 7.50
N PRO A 56 -4.75 40.60 6.55
CA PRO A 56 -6.20 40.45 6.51
C PRO A 56 -6.54 38.95 6.38
N PRO A 57 -7.61 38.48 7.05
CA PRO A 57 -8.00 37.08 6.97
C PRO A 57 -8.28 36.71 5.51
N ASP A 58 -7.61 35.65 5.03
CA ASP A 58 -7.83 35.11 3.69
C ASP A 58 -9.31 34.70 3.55
N PRO A 59 -10.07 35.29 2.62
CA PRO A 59 -11.48 34.94 2.41
C PRO A 59 -11.67 33.53 1.82
N GLU A 60 -10.59 32.79 1.52
CA GLU A 60 -10.63 31.44 0.97
C GLU A 60 -10.48 30.32 2.03
N ALA A 61 -10.34 30.64 3.31
CA ALA A 61 -10.08 29.66 4.38
C ALA A 61 -11.31 28.84 4.85
N SER A 62 -12.35 28.67 4.03
CA SER A 62 -13.60 27.98 4.43
C SER A 62 -13.89 26.66 3.72
N HIS A 63 -12.96 26.13 2.93
CA HIS A 63 -13.06 24.76 2.44
C HIS A 63 -12.23 23.84 3.35
N GLU A 64 -12.77 23.47 4.51
CA GLU A 64 -12.29 22.27 5.18
C GLU A 64 -12.51 21.09 4.20
N PRO A 65 -11.45 20.37 3.81
CA PRO A 65 -11.61 19.24 2.91
C PRO A 65 -12.51 18.23 3.62
N ALA A 66 -13.61 17.85 2.97
CA ALA A 66 -14.50 16.84 3.51
C ALA A 66 -13.70 15.54 3.71
N ILE A 67 -13.42 15.22 4.98
CA ILE A 67 -12.67 14.01 5.32
C ILE A 67 -13.62 12.84 5.12
N GLY A 68 -13.29 11.96 4.17
CA GLY A 68 -14.13 10.81 3.82
C GLY A 68 -14.49 9.92 5.01
N THR A 69 -15.49 9.06 4.84
CA THR A 69 -16.02 8.22 5.93
C THR A 69 -15.37 6.84 5.94
N THR A 70 -15.37 6.18 7.11
CA THR A 70 -14.88 4.81 7.25
C THR A 70 -15.93 3.86 7.82
N LYS A 71 -15.91 2.60 7.37
CA LYS A 71 -16.74 1.51 7.89
C LYS A 71 -15.87 0.33 8.25
N ILE A 72 -16.09 -0.26 9.41
CA ILE A 72 -15.43 -1.51 9.79
C ILE A 72 -16.31 -2.70 9.45
N VAL A 73 -15.75 -3.68 8.73
CA VAL A 73 -16.41 -4.93 8.36
C VAL A 73 -15.59 -6.08 8.93
N ALA A 74 -16.09 -6.70 9.99
CA ALA A 74 -15.44 -7.85 10.62
C ALA A 74 -15.62 -9.14 9.78
N SER A 75 -14.61 -10.00 9.80
CA SER A 75 -14.68 -11.40 9.33
C SER A 75 -14.68 -12.36 10.52
N ASP A 76 -14.71 -13.67 10.26
CA ASP A 76 -14.60 -14.71 11.29
C ASP A 76 -13.17 -15.22 11.52
N VAL A 77 -12.18 -14.60 10.86
CA VAL A 77 -10.77 -14.97 10.98
C VAL A 77 -10.24 -14.51 12.33
N ALA A 78 -9.74 -15.42 13.15
CA ALA A 78 -9.17 -15.08 14.45
C ALA A 78 -7.81 -14.36 14.32
N CYS A 79 -7.54 -13.43 15.24
CA CYS A 79 -6.28 -12.70 15.31
C CYS A 79 -5.95 -12.30 16.76
N GLN A 80 -4.68 -11.97 17.00
CA GLN A 80 -4.21 -11.38 18.27
C GLN A 80 -3.82 -9.91 18.09
N SER A 81 -3.35 -9.54 16.89
CA SER A 81 -2.91 -8.19 16.54
C SER A 81 -3.19 -7.86 15.08
N ASP A 82 -3.13 -6.58 14.72
CA ASP A 82 -3.32 -6.12 13.34
C ASP A 82 -2.35 -6.82 12.35
N ALA A 83 -1.17 -7.23 12.81
CA ALA A 83 -0.17 -7.92 11.99
C ALA A 83 -0.60 -9.32 11.53
N ASP A 84 -1.60 -9.92 12.20
CA ASP A 84 -2.14 -11.23 11.81
C ASP A 84 -3.12 -11.13 10.64
N CYS A 85 -3.51 -9.91 10.24
CA CYS A 85 -4.54 -9.65 9.27
C CYS A 85 -3.96 -8.96 8.02
N VAL A 86 -4.25 -9.51 6.85
CA VAL A 86 -3.79 -8.98 5.55
C VAL A 86 -4.94 -8.90 4.56
N LYS A 87 -4.76 -8.14 3.47
CA LYS A 87 -5.77 -7.99 2.43
C LYS A 87 -6.05 -9.32 1.75
N SER A 88 -7.33 -9.64 1.50
CA SER A 88 -7.74 -10.87 0.81
C SER A 88 -7.40 -10.90 -0.69
N THR A 89 -7.18 -9.74 -1.29
CA THR A 89 -6.79 -9.56 -2.70
C THR A 89 -5.74 -8.45 -2.80
N CYS A 90 -4.95 -8.46 -3.87
CA CYS A 90 -3.87 -7.49 -4.05
C CYS A 90 -4.37 -6.04 -4.21
N CYS A 91 -5.43 -5.84 -4.98
CA CYS A 91 -5.99 -4.52 -5.29
C CYS A 91 -7.45 -4.45 -4.85
N HIS A 92 -7.87 -3.26 -4.39
CA HIS A 92 -9.28 -2.98 -4.09
C HIS A 92 -9.92 -3.95 -3.09
N ALA A 93 -9.13 -4.51 -2.18
CA ALA A 93 -9.62 -5.51 -1.23
C ALA A 93 -10.71 -4.90 -0.33
N THR A 94 -11.75 -5.69 -0.10
CA THR A 94 -12.91 -5.35 0.74
C THR A 94 -13.01 -6.22 1.99
N SER A 95 -12.08 -7.17 2.15
CA SER A 95 -12.02 -8.10 3.29
C SER A 95 -10.58 -8.41 3.69
N CYS A 96 -10.42 -8.92 4.92
CA CYS A 96 -9.15 -9.32 5.49
C CYS A 96 -9.13 -10.82 5.78
N VAL A 97 -7.97 -11.43 5.54
CA VAL A 97 -7.66 -12.85 5.80
C VAL A 97 -6.47 -12.95 6.75
N ALA A 98 -6.17 -14.16 7.24
CA ALA A 98 -5.00 -14.39 8.06
C ALA A 98 -3.73 -14.14 7.25
N ALA A 99 -2.66 -13.67 7.89
CA ALA A 99 -1.37 -13.43 7.24
C ALA A 99 -0.80 -14.67 6.55
N THR A 100 -1.11 -15.88 7.06
CA THR A 100 -0.73 -17.15 6.43
C THR A 100 -1.46 -17.44 5.12
N ASP A 101 -2.60 -16.78 4.89
CA ASP A 101 -3.45 -16.93 3.71
C ASP A 101 -3.28 -15.71 2.76
N ALA A 102 -2.21 -14.92 2.94
CA ALA A 102 -1.93 -13.76 2.12
C ALA A 102 -1.86 -14.14 0.63
N PRO A 103 -2.52 -13.38 -0.27
CA PRO A 103 -2.32 -13.56 -1.70
C PRO A 103 -0.89 -13.16 -2.09
N ASP A 104 -0.30 -13.88 -3.05
CA ASP A 104 0.96 -13.46 -3.67
C ASP A 104 0.70 -12.28 -4.62
N CYS A 105 1.22 -11.11 -4.25
CA CYS A 105 1.08 -9.88 -5.02
C CYS A 105 2.37 -9.46 -5.72
N ALA A 106 3.43 -10.28 -5.71
CA ALA A 106 4.76 -9.90 -6.21
C ALA A 106 4.78 -9.51 -7.70
N SER A 107 3.86 -10.07 -8.50
CA SER A 107 3.73 -9.78 -9.93
C SER A 107 2.51 -8.91 -10.28
N THR A 108 1.76 -8.44 -9.27
CA THR A 108 0.54 -7.66 -9.48
C THR A 108 0.80 -6.17 -9.34
N MET A 109 0.48 -5.41 -10.38
CA MET A 109 0.51 -3.94 -10.35
C MET A 109 -0.91 -3.42 -10.17
N CYS A 110 -1.19 -2.80 -9.02
CA CYS A 110 -2.47 -2.14 -8.77
C CYS A 110 -2.52 -0.76 -9.42
N THR A 111 -3.71 -0.33 -9.83
CA THR A 111 -3.95 1.05 -10.24
C THR A 111 -3.82 1.99 -9.04
N THR A 112 -3.45 3.26 -9.27
CA THR A 112 -3.42 4.31 -8.24
C THR A 112 -4.82 4.89 -7.93
N ASP A 113 -5.86 4.11 -8.15
CA ASP A 113 -7.27 4.51 -8.04
C ASP A 113 -7.79 4.26 -6.62
N CYS A 114 -8.32 5.32 -6.00
CA CYS A 114 -8.93 5.29 -4.68
C CYS A 114 -10.41 4.88 -4.79
N ARG A 115 -10.68 3.57 -4.80
CA ARG A 115 -12.08 3.12 -4.91
C ARG A 115 -12.82 3.26 -3.58
N GLY A 116 -13.96 3.93 -3.63
CA GLY A 116 -14.89 3.96 -2.50
C GLY A 116 -15.35 2.55 -2.13
N GLY A 117 -15.40 2.26 -0.83
CA GLY A 117 -15.77 0.96 -0.27
C GLY A 117 -14.67 -0.08 -0.28
N THR A 118 -13.42 0.31 -0.52
CA THR A 118 -12.25 -0.59 -0.50
C THR A 118 -11.22 -0.14 0.54
N MET A 119 -10.10 -0.87 0.62
CA MET A 119 -8.95 -0.56 1.47
C MET A 119 -7.82 0.22 0.78
N ASP A 120 -8.10 1.02 -0.26
CA ASP A 120 -7.03 1.66 -1.04
C ASP A 120 -6.57 3.02 -0.47
N CYS A 121 -7.47 3.85 0.07
CA CYS A 121 -7.16 5.23 0.46
C CYS A 121 -7.62 5.53 1.89
N ASN A 122 -6.79 5.10 2.85
CA ASN A 122 -7.00 5.10 4.32
C ASN A 122 -7.70 3.87 4.92
N GLY A 123 -8.05 2.90 4.08
CA GLY A 123 -8.48 1.60 4.58
C GLY A 123 -7.32 0.67 4.94
N GLY A 124 -7.64 -0.48 5.51
CA GLY A 124 -6.64 -1.46 5.94
C GLY A 124 -7.23 -2.56 6.81
N CYS A 125 -6.40 -3.55 7.11
CA CYS A 125 -6.77 -4.64 8.00
C CYS A 125 -6.40 -4.31 9.44
N LEU A 126 -7.28 -4.67 10.37
CA LEU A 126 -7.07 -4.55 11.81
C LEU A 126 -7.62 -5.78 12.53
N CYS A 127 -7.10 -6.05 13.72
CA CYS A 127 -7.63 -7.05 14.62
C CYS A 127 -8.60 -6.40 15.60
N GLN A 128 -9.89 -6.57 15.36
CA GLN A 128 -10.95 -6.00 16.19
C GLN A 128 -11.70 -7.10 16.92
N ALA A 129 -11.75 -7.02 18.25
CA ALA A 129 -12.42 -8.00 19.10
C ALA A 129 -11.97 -9.45 18.84
N GLY A 130 -10.66 -9.65 18.60
CA GLY A 130 -10.06 -10.96 18.33
C GLY A 130 -10.36 -11.52 16.93
N LYS A 131 -10.93 -10.71 16.04
CA LYS A 131 -11.22 -11.08 14.65
C LYS A 131 -10.67 -10.05 13.66
N CYS A 132 -10.17 -10.51 12.52
CA CYS A 132 -9.76 -9.60 11.47
C CYS A 132 -10.95 -8.80 10.96
N ALA A 133 -10.72 -7.52 10.68
CA ALA A 133 -11.72 -6.63 10.14
C ALA A 133 -11.10 -5.70 9.10
N ALA A 134 -11.88 -5.40 8.06
CA ALA A 134 -11.52 -4.44 7.03
C ALA A 134 -12.05 -3.06 7.40
N ARG A 135 -11.16 -2.07 7.52
CA ARG A 135 -11.52 -0.66 7.49
C ARG A 135 -11.65 -0.23 6.04
N LEU A 136 -12.88 0.00 5.60
CA LEU A 136 -13.20 0.48 4.26
C LEU A 136 -13.36 2.00 4.29
N TRP A 137 -12.98 2.67 3.20
CA TRP A 137 -13.09 4.12 3.08
C TRP A 137 -14.00 4.53 1.93
N TRP A 138 -14.76 5.62 2.10
CA TRP A 138 -15.55 6.27 1.04
C TRP A 138 -15.20 7.74 0.94
N ALA A 139 -15.10 8.22 -0.30
CA ALA A 139 -15.02 9.64 -0.59
C ALA A 139 -16.28 10.36 -0.07
N PRO A 140 -16.14 11.62 0.37
CA PRO A 140 -17.31 12.47 0.55
C PRO A 140 -18.06 12.60 -0.79
N GLU A 141 -19.38 12.64 -0.71
CA GLU A 141 -20.29 12.84 -1.85
C GLU A 141 -20.27 14.27 -2.42
#